data_AF-A0A358DHS0-F1
#
_entry.id   AF-A0A358DHS0-F1
#
_cell.length_a   1.000
_cell.length_b   1.000
_cell.length_c   1.000
_cell.angle_alpha   90.00
_cell.angle_beta   90.00
_cell.angle_gamma   90.00
#
_symmetry.space_group_name_H-M   'P 1'
#
loop_
_entity.id
_entity.type
_entity.pdbx_description
1 polymer ?
#
loop_
_entity_poly.entity_id
_entity_poly.type
_entity_poly.pdbx_seq_one_letter_code
_entity_poly.pdbx_strand_id
1 'polypeptide(L)'
;LLGYGNYAGYALKNRMAKNEEGVYNLLDQLTRAYGETARQEVKDVEAFAARMEGKPIEIQPWDWSYYSDKLKDDRFDLNDEMTRPYFELENVKKGVFGLATDLYG
;
A
#
# COMPACT_ATOMS: atom_id res chain seq x y z
N LEU A 1 -26.92 18.31 -20.84
CA LEU A 1 -27.28 19.20 -19.70
C LEU A 1 -26.08 19.95 -19.09
N LEU A 2 -24.85 19.43 -19.09
CA LEU A 2 -23.66 20.19 -18.63
C LEU A 2 -22.54 20.34 -19.67
N GLY A 3 -22.67 19.74 -20.86
CA GLY A 3 -21.68 19.83 -21.94
C GLY A 3 -20.49 18.87 -21.83
N TYR A 4 -20.48 17.95 -20.86
CA TYR A 4 -19.44 16.93 -20.69
C TYR A 4 -19.92 15.57 -21.22
N GLY A 5 -18.99 14.77 -21.74
CA GLY A 5 -19.27 13.45 -22.31
C GLY A 5 -19.61 12.37 -21.27
N ASN A 6 -19.12 12.51 -20.03
CA ASN A 6 -19.42 11.62 -18.91
C ASN A 6 -19.20 12.36 -17.56
N TYR A 7 -19.42 11.66 -16.45
CA TYR A 7 -19.23 12.21 -15.11
C TYR A 7 -17.76 12.49 -14.76
N ALA A 8 -16.81 11.68 -15.23
CA ALA A 8 -15.39 11.87 -14.96
C ALA A 8 -14.87 13.17 -15.59
N GLY A 9 -15.22 13.45 -16.85
CA GLY A 9 -14.93 14.71 -17.52
C GLY A 9 -15.52 15.94 -16.82
N TYR A 10 -16.70 15.80 -16.20
CA TYR A 10 -17.27 16.85 -15.35
C TYR A 10 -16.49 17.03 -14.04
N ALA A 11 -16.19 15.94 -13.32
CA ALA A 11 -15.53 15.96 -12.02
C ALA A 11 -14.08 16.46 -12.08
N LEU A 12 -13.38 16.22 -13.20
CA LEU A 12 -11.96 16.53 -13.37
C LEU A 12 -11.69 17.98 -13.78
N LYS A 13 -12.71 18.74 -14.20
CA LYS A 13 -12.57 20.13 -14.67
C LYS A 13 -11.77 21.01 -13.71
N ASN A 14 -12.04 20.88 -12.41
CA ASN A 14 -11.41 21.69 -11.35
C ASN A 14 -10.37 20.88 -10.55
N ARG A 15 -9.88 19.76 -11.10
CA ARG A 15 -8.85 18.91 -10.48
C ARG A 15 -7.53 19.09 -11.22
N MET A 16 -6.42 18.82 -10.53
CA MET A 16 -5.08 18.96 -11.10
C MET A 16 -4.85 18.04 -12.31
N ALA A 17 -5.47 16.84 -12.30
CA ALA A 17 -5.38 15.89 -13.40
C ALA A 17 -6.08 16.36 -14.69
N LYS A 18 -6.95 17.37 -14.61
CA LYS A 18 -7.66 18.08 -15.70
C LYS A 18 -8.64 17.25 -16.54
N ASN A 19 -8.29 16.04 -16.93
CA ASN A 19 -9.09 15.17 -17.79
C ASN A 19 -8.78 13.68 -17.52
N GLU A 20 -9.57 12.79 -18.12
CA GLU A 20 -9.44 11.35 -17.94
C GLU A 20 -8.11 10.80 -18.46
N GLU A 21 -7.61 11.34 -19.57
CA GLU A 21 -6.33 10.94 -20.17
C GLU A 21 -5.17 11.16 -19.19
N GLY A 22 -5.12 12.30 -18.51
CA GLY A 22 -4.11 12.58 -17.49
C GLY A 22 -4.16 11.62 -16.30
N VAL A 23 -5.36 11.18 -15.92
CA VAL A 23 -5.54 10.17 -14.86
C VAL A 23 -5.00 8.82 -15.33
N TYR A 24 -5.46 8.32 -16.48
CA TYR A 24 -5.05 7.01 -16.99
C TYR A 24 -3.56 6.96 -17.34
N ASN A 25 -2.99 8.03 -17.88
CA ASN A 25 -1.55 8.11 -18.14
C ASN A 25 -0.72 7.91 -16.86
N LEU A 26 -1.14 8.50 -15.72
CA LEU A 26 -0.45 8.27 -14.45
C LEU A 26 -0.66 6.85 -13.94
N LEU A 27 -1.90 6.34 -13.96
CA LEU A 27 -2.20 4.98 -13.51
C LEU A 27 -1.47 3.90 -14.31
N ASP A 28 -1.35 4.08 -15.64
CA ASP A 28 -0.63 3.17 -16.53
C ASP A 28 0.88 3.21 -16.26
N GLN A 29 1.44 4.39 -16.00
CA GLN A 29 2.85 4.52 -15.60
C GLN A 29 3.13 3.78 -14.30
N LEU A 30 2.27 3.96 -13.29
CA LEU A 30 2.39 3.25 -12.01
C LEU A 30 2.25 1.73 -12.21
N THR A 31 1.24 1.30 -12.98
CA THR A 31 1.00 -0.13 -13.24
C THR A 31 2.19 -0.78 -13.94
N ARG A 32 2.84 -0.09 -14.88
CA ARG A 32 4.06 -0.57 -15.55
C ARG A 32 5.25 -0.61 -14.59
N ALA A 33 5.42 0.40 -13.74
CA ALA A 33 6.54 0.49 -12.82
C ALA A 33 6.50 -0.58 -11.71
N TYR A 34 5.32 -0.87 -11.16
CA TYR A 34 5.17 -1.76 -10.01
C TYR A 34 4.65 -3.16 -10.37
N GLY A 35 4.06 -3.35 -11.56
CA GLY A 35 3.31 -4.57 -11.87
C GLY A 35 4.15 -5.84 -11.88
N GLU A 36 5.42 -5.77 -12.32
CA GLU A 36 6.33 -6.93 -12.27
C GLU A 36 6.68 -7.29 -10.83
N THR A 37 7.09 -6.30 -10.04
CA THR A 37 7.40 -6.47 -8.62
C THR A 37 6.21 -7.03 -7.84
N ALA A 38 5.00 -6.48 -8.03
CA ALA A 38 3.80 -6.97 -7.36
C ALA A 38 3.49 -8.44 -7.69
N ARG A 39 3.68 -8.87 -8.95
CA ARG A 39 3.53 -10.29 -9.32
C ARG A 39 4.60 -11.17 -8.69
N GLN A 40 5.82 -10.65 -8.52
CA GLN A 40 6.89 -11.38 -7.85
C GLN A 40 6.62 -11.50 -6.34
N GLU A 41 6.13 -10.45 -5.70
CA GLU A 41 5.74 -10.47 -4.29
C GLU A 41 4.63 -11.50 -4.02
N VAL A 42 3.63 -11.61 -4.90
CA VAL A 42 2.61 -12.67 -4.79
C VAL A 42 3.24 -14.07 -4.83
N LYS A 43 4.14 -14.33 -5.79
CA LYS A 43 4.84 -15.61 -5.89
C LYS A 43 5.70 -15.90 -4.67
N ASP A 44 6.35 -14.87 -4.13
CA ASP A 44 7.18 -15.00 -2.93
C ASP A 44 6.34 -15.39 -1.70
N VAL A 45 5.17 -14.77 -1.54
CA VAL A 45 4.21 -15.10 -0.48
C VAL A 45 3.64 -16.51 -0.67
N GLU A 46 3.25 -16.89 -1.89
CA GLU A 46 2.80 -18.25 -2.21
C GLU A 46 3.86 -19.31 -1.92
N ALA A 47 5.12 -19.06 -2.32
CA ALA A 47 6.23 -19.95 -2.06
C ALA A 47 6.52 -20.08 -0.56
N PHE A 48 6.41 -18.99 0.19
CA PHE A 48 6.55 -19.01 1.64
C PHE A 48 5.43 -19.80 2.31
N ALA A 49 4.17 -19.52 1.94
CA ALA A 49 3.00 -20.24 2.44
C ALA A 49 3.11 -21.74 2.17
N ALA A 50 3.51 -22.13 0.95
CA ALA A 50 3.65 -23.53 0.58
C ALA A 50 4.74 -24.25 1.40
N ARG A 51 5.85 -23.57 1.72
CA ARG A 51 6.88 -24.12 2.62
C ARG A 51 6.37 -24.29 4.05
N MET A 52 5.62 -23.31 4.56
CA MET A 52 5.09 -23.33 5.94
C MET A 52 4.05 -24.44 6.13
N GLU A 53 3.18 -24.63 5.14
CA GLU A 53 2.04 -25.55 5.20
C GLU A 53 2.37 -26.96 4.64
N GLY A 54 3.55 -27.13 4.04
CA GLY A 54 4.03 -28.41 3.50
C GLY A 54 3.27 -28.89 2.26
N LYS A 55 2.51 -28.01 1.59
CA LYS A 55 1.72 -28.31 0.39
C LYS A 55 1.63 -27.07 -0.51
N PRO A 56 1.39 -27.22 -1.83
CA PRO A 56 1.14 -26.07 -2.70
C PRO A 56 -0.06 -25.24 -2.22
N ILE A 57 0.09 -23.91 -2.24
CA ILE A 57 -0.94 -22.95 -1.88
C ILE A 57 -1.01 -21.86 -2.95
N GLU A 58 -2.23 -21.56 -3.39
CA GLU A 58 -2.56 -20.37 -4.16
C GLU A 58 -3.19 -19.37 -3.19
N ILE A 59 -2.57 -18.20 -3.06
CA ILE A 59 -2.97 -17.20 -2.06
C ILE A 59 -4.29 -16.55 -2.49
N GLN A 60 -5.28 -16.55 -1.61
CA GLN A 60 -6.50 -15.79 -1.80
C GLN A 60 -6.41 -14.42 -1.11
N PRO A 61 -7.25 -13.44 -1.47
CA PRO A 61 -7.17 -12.08 -0.92
C PRO A 61 -7.22 -11.99 0.61
N TRP A 62 -7.93 -12.91 1.28
CA TRP A 62 -8.00 -12.95 2.74
C TRP A 62 -6.78 -13.61 3.42
N ASP A 63 -5.97 -14.35 2.65
CA ASP A 63 -4.75 -15.00 3.15
C ASP A 63 -3.55 -14.04 3.17
N TRP A 64 -3.61 -12.98 2.35
CA TRP A 64 -2.50 -12.07 2.08
C TRP A 64 -1.87 -11.51 3.36
N SER A 65 -2.67 -10.85 4.22
CA SER A 65 -2.14 -10.21 5.43
C SER A 65 -1.39 -11.21 6.30
N TYR A 66 -1.93 -12.41 6.48
CA TYR A 66 -1.32 -13.41 7.34
C TYR A 66 0.04 -13.91 6.82
N TYR A 67 0.12 -14.32 5.55
CA TYR A 67 1.36 -14.87 5.01
C TYR A 67 2.39 -13.80 4.66
N SER A 68 1.95 -12.61 4.22
CA SER A 68 2.87 -11.49 3.94
C SER A 68 3.51 -10.95 5.21
N ASP A 69 2.77 -10.85 6.32
CA ASP A 69 3.33 -10.46 7.62
C ASP A 69 4.33 -11.50 8.12
N LYS A 70 4.00 -12.80 8.04
CA LYS A 70 4.95 -13.86 8.40
C LYS A 70 6.20 -13.89 7.53
N LEU A 71 6.06 -13.62 6.22
CA LEU A 71 7.20 -13.52 5.32
C LEU A 71 8.08 -12.31 5.68
N LYS A 72 7.48 -11.19 6.08
CA LYS A 72 8.20 -10.00 6.55
C LYS A 72 8.97 -10.32 7.84
N ASP A 73 8.33 -10.99 8.80
CA ASP A 73 8.97 -11.45 10.04
C ASP A 73 10.19 -12.35 9.72
N ASP A 74 10.03 -13.34 8.83
CA ASP A 74 11.10 -14.26 8.41
C ASP A 74 12.25 -13.55 7.69
N ARG A 75 11.95 -12.56 6.83
CA ARG A 75 12.95 -11.83 6.04
C ARG A 75 13.73 -10.79 6.84
N PHE A 76 13.08 -10.12 7.78
CA PHE A 76 13.64 -8.93 8.44
C PHE A 76 13.87 -9.12 9.95
N ASP A 77 13.48 -10.28 10.51
CA ASP A 77 13.53 -10.58 11.95
C ASP A 77 12.85 -9.48 12.79
N LEU A 78 11.76 -8.92 12.23
CA LEU A 78 11.03 -7.81 12.80
C LEU A 78 9.53 -8.06 12.67
N ASN A 79 8.85 -8.13 13.82
CA ASN A 79 7.40 -8.22 13.88
C ASN A 79 6.77 -6.96 14.51
N ASP A 80 5.51 -6.71 14.17
CA ASP A 80 4.79 -5.52 14.64
C ASP A 80 4.55 -5.54 16.17
N GLU A 81 4.42 -6.74 16.77
CA GLU A 81 4.28 -6.94 18.22
C GLU A 81 5.49 -6.40 19.02
N MET A 82 6.70 -6.58 18.50
CA MET A 82 7.95 -6.08 19.09
C MET A 82 7.99 -4.56 19.09
N THR A 83 7.37 -3.92 18.09
CA THR A 83 7.38 -2.45 17.99
C THR A 83 6.29 -1.79 18.82
N ARG A 84 5.21 -2.51 19.16
CA ARG A 84 4.04 -1.96 19.86
C ARG A 84 4.36 -1.21 21.16
N PRO A 85 5.24 -1.69 22.07
CA PRO A 85 5.55 -0.96 23.29
C PRO A 85 6.17 0.42 23.06
N TYR A 86 6.79 0.64 21.89
CA TYR A 86 7.46 1.89 21.54
C TYR A 86 6.50 2.92 20.91
N PHE A 87 5.36 2.48 20.39
CA PHE A 87 4.34 3.33 19.75
C PHE A 87 3.12 3.57 20.66
N GLU A 88 3.38 3.93 21.92
CA GLU A 88 2.33 4.37 22.84
C GLU A 88 1.71 5.69 22.36
N LEU A 89 0.37 5.79 22.41
CA LEU A 89 -0.40 6.86 21.77
C LEU A 89 0.02 8.26 22.23
N GLU A 90 0.20 8.48 23.53
CA GLU A 90 0.60 9.78 24.06
C GLU A 90 2.02 10.17 23.62
N ASN A 91 2.94 9.20 23.54
CA ASN A 91 4.28 9.43 22.99
C ASN A 91 4.25 9.75 21.49
N VAL A 92 3.42 9.06 20.70
CA VAL A 92 3.23 9.35 19.28
C VAL A 92 2.66 10.76 19.08
N LYS A 93 1.65 11.15 19.88
CA LYS A 93 1.09 12.52 19.85
C LYS A 93 2.15 13.56 20.16
N LYS A 94 2.96 13.36 21.20
CA LYS A 94 4.08 14.25 21.53
C LYS A 94 5.08 14.36 20.38
N GLY A 95 5.41 13.25 19.73
CA GLY A 95 6.30 13.24 18.57
C GLY A 95 5.75 14.04 17.39
N VAL A 96 4.47 13.81 17.03
CA VAL A 96 3.81 14.52 15.92
C VAL A 96 3.70 16.03 16.20
N PHE A 97 3.30 16.42 17.42
CA PHE A 97 3.21 17.85 17.76
C PHE A 97 4.58 18.50 17.91
N GLY A 98 5.58 17.81 18.47
CA GLY A 98 6.95 18.30 18.55
C GLY A 98 7.53 18.58 17.16
N LEU A 99 7.38 17.65 16.23
CA LEU A 99 7.81 17.84 14.84
C LEU A 99 7.08 19.02 14.17
N ALA A 100 5.77 19.16 14.42
CA ALA A 100 5.00 20.29 13.88
C ALA A 100 5.49 21.62 14.45
N THR A 101 5.77 21.71 15.75
CA THR A 101 6.33 22.90 16.39
C THR A 101 7.74 23.22 15.84
N ASP A 102 8.59 22.21 15.66
CA ASP A 102 9.94 22.42 15.10
C ASP A 102 9.91 22.94 13.66
N LEU A 103 8.94 22.49 12.86
CA LEU A 103 8.81 22.88 11.46
C LEU A 103 8.02 24.19 11.24
N TYR A 104 7.05 24.49 12.10
CA TYR A 104 6.07 25.55 11.85
C TYR A 104 5.94 26.61 12.97
N GLY A 105 6.55 26.41 14.14
CA GLY A 105 6.52 27.33 15.28
C GLY A 105 5.34 27.15 16.22
#